data_AF-A0AAD7VQF7-F1
#
_entry.id   AF-A0AAD7VQF7-F1
#
_cell.length_a   1.000
_cell.length_b   1.000
_cell.length_c   1.000
_cell.angle_alpha   90.00
_cell.angle_beta   90.00
_cell.angle_gamma   90.00
#
_symmetry.space_group_name_H-M   'P 1'
#
loop_
_entity.id
_entity.type
_entity.pdbx_description
1 polymer ?
#
loop_
_entity_poly.entity_id
_entity_poly.type
_entity_poly.pdbx_seq_one_letter_code
_entity_poly.pdbx_strand_id
1 'polypeptide(L)' 'RRGNLPKHVTDILRNWLNAHVQHPYPTEEEKTMFMQQTGLTMNQISNWFINARRR' A
#
# COMPACT_ATOMS: atom_id res chain seq x y z
N ARG A 1 -7.01 -11.14 15.61
CA ARG A 1 -5.53 -11.03 15.45
C ARG A 1 -5.25 -10.23 14.18
N ARG A 2 -4.64 -9.04 14.27
CA ARG A 2 -4.09 -8.37 13.07
C ARG A 2 -2.72 -8.99 12.81
N GLY A 3 -2.67 -9.94 11.86
CA GLY A 3 -1.40 -10.45 11.36
C GLY A 3 -0.69 -9.36 10.57
N ASN A 4 0.64 -9.33 10.64
CA ASN A 4 1.43 -8.51 9.72
C ASN A 4 1.13 -8.95 8.28
N LEU A 5 1.08 -7.99 7.36
CA LEU A 5 0.96 -8.33 5.94
C LEU A 5 2.18 -9.15 5.50
N PRO A 6 2.01 -10.11 4.57
CA PRO A 6 3.13 -10.86 4.02
C PRO A 6 4.21 -9.93 3.45
N LYS A 7 5.48 -10.35 3.55
CA LYS A 7 6.62 -9.52 3.10
C LYS A 7 6.46 -9.05 1.65
N HIS A 8 6.09 -9.95 0.74
CA HIS A 8 5.91 -9.63 -0.68
C HIS A 8 4.86 -8.52 -0.91
N VAL A 9 3.76 -8.53 -0.14
CA VAL A 9 2.73 -7.48 -0.19
C VAL A 9 3.32 -6.16 0.27
N THR A 10 4.02 -6.16 1.40
CA THR A 10 4.63 -4.93 1.93
C THR A 10 5.73 -4.39 1.03
N ASP A 11 6.46 -5.24 0.33
CA ASP A 11 7.53 -4.82 -0.58
C ASP A 11 6.94 -4.08 -1.80
N ILE A 12 5.85 -4.57 -2.39
CA ILE A 12 5.14 -3.89 -3.49
C ILE A 12 4.72 -2.47 -3.06
N LEU A 13 4.03 -2.36 -1.93
CA LEU A 13 3.49 -1.08 -1.45
C LEU A 13 4.61 -0.11 -1.02
N ARG A 14 5.68 -0.61 -0.40
CA ARG A 14 6.86 0.19 -0.03
C ARG A 14 7.64 0.67 -1.24
N ASN A 15 7.79 -0.16 -2.27
CA ASN A 15 8.50 0.24 -3.48
C ASN A 15 7.80 1.43 -4.15
N TRP A 16 6.47 1.38 -4.25
CA TRP A 16 5.72 2.52 -4.75
C TRP A 16 5.86 3.75 -3.84
N LEU A 17 5.77 3.57 -2.52
CA LEU A 17 5.92 4.68 -1.56
C LEU A 17 7.28 5.37 -1.67
N ASN A 18 8.36 4.59 -1.81
CA ASN A 18 9.73 5.09 -1.96
C ASN A 18 9.92 5.83 -3.29
N ALA A 19 9.22 5.42 -4.35
CA ALA A 19 9.23 6.14 -5.63
C ALA A 19 8.41 7.45 -5.58
N HIS A 20 7.44 7.57 -4.65
CA HIS A 20 6.52 8.70 -4.54
C HIS A 20 6.71 9.49 -3.24
N VAL A 21 7.92 9.55 -2.70
CA VAL A 21 8.21 10.24 -1.42
C VAL A 21 7.82 11.72 -1.41
N GLN A 22 7.83 12.39 -2.57
CA GLN A 22 7.42 13.79 -2.68
C GLN A 22 5.89 13.97 -2.59
N HIS A 23 5.13 12.99 -3.07
CA HIS A 23 3.67 13.01 -3.05
C HIS A 23 3.09 11.59 -2.84
N PRO A 24 3.13 11.07 -1.60
CA PRO A 24 2.83 9.66 -1.29
C PRO A 24 1.32 9.34 -1.20
N TYR A 25 0.54 9.85 -2.14
CA TYR A 25 -0.91 9.70 -2.20
C TYR A 25 -1.29 8.93 -3.47
N PRO A 26 -1.49 7.61 -3.38
CA PRO A 26 -1.86 6.83 -4.54
C PRO A 26 -3.27 7.21 -5.00
N THR A 27 -3.43 7.28 -6.31
CA THR A 27 -4.73 7.45 -6.99
C THR A 27 -5.60 6.20 -6.84
N GLU A 28 -6.89 6.30 -7.17
CA GLU A 28 -7.80 5.14 -7.14
C GLU A 28 -7.39 4.04 -8.12
N GLU A 29 -6.80 4.41 -9.26
CA GLU A 29 -6.27 3.48 -10.26
C GLU A 29 -5.06 2.72 -9.70
N GLU A 30 -4.12 3.41 -9.07
CA GLU A 30 -2.97 2.77 -8.42
C GLU A 30 -3.39 1.87 -7.26
N LYS A 31 -4.36 2.29 -6.45
CA LYS A 31 -4.92 1.43 -5.41
C LYS A 31 -5.56 0.18 -5.99
N THR A 32 -6.29 0.31 -7.10
CA THR A 32 -6.88 -0.85 -7.80
C THR A 32 -5.78 -1.78 -8.33
N MET A 33 -4.69 -1.24 -8.88
CA MET A 33 -3.52 -2.03 -9.28
C MET A 33 -2.93 -2.81 -8.09
N PHE A 34 -2.77 -2.17 -6.93
CA PHE A 34 -2.30 -2.86 -5.73
C PHE A 34 -3.26 -3.95 -5.25
N MET A 35 -4.57 -3.77 -5.37
CA MET A 35 -5.54 -4.82 -5.03
C MET A 35 -5.29 -6.06 -5.88
N GLN A 36 -5.11 -5.89 -7.19
CA GLN A 36 -4.86 -7.01 -8.11
C GLN A 36 -3.53 -7.71 -7.82
N GLN A 37 -2.48 -6.97 -7.46
CA GLN A 37 -1.15 -7.55 -7.19
C GLN A 37 -1.02 -8.20 -5.81
N THR A 38 -1.72 -7.67 -4.81
CA THR A 38 -1.53 -8.07 -3.40
C THR A 38 -2.68 -8.90 -2.85
N GLY A 39 -3.81 -8.96 -3.55
CA GLY A 39 -5.06 -9.56 -3.07
C GLY A 39 -5.70 -8.80 -1.90
N LEU A 40 -5.20 -7.62 -1.55
CA LEU A 40 -5.77 -6.79 -0.50
C LEU A 40 -7.02 -6.06 -0.99
N THR A 41 -7.89 -5.74 -0.05
CA THR A 41 -9.03 -4.84 -0.28
C THR A 41 -8.58 -3.38 -0.38
N MET A 42 -9.38 -2.56 -1.05
CA MET A 42 -9.18 -1.10 -1.15
C MET A 42 -8.97 -0.45 0.22
N ASN A 43 -9.75 -0.86 1.22
CA ASN A 43 -9.66 -0.34 2.58
C ASN A 43 -8.34 -0.75 3.26
N GLN A 44 -7.86 -1.97 3.06
CA GLN A 44 -6.56 -2.41 3.60
C GLN A 44 -5.40 -1.62 3.00
N ILE A 45 -5.42 -1.38 1.68
CA ILE A 45 -4.40 -0.58 0.99
C ILE A 45 -4.43 0.86 1.48
N SER A 46 -5.62 1.48 1.53
CA SER A 46 -5.78 2.85 2.02
C SER A 46 -5.27 3.01 3.46
N ASN A 47 -5.65 2.08 4.35
CA ASN A 47 -5.16 2.09 5.73
C ASN A 47 -3.66 1.83 5.83
N TRP A 48 -3.10 0.99 4.95
CA TRP A 48 -1.67 0.75 4.92
C TRP A 48 -0.92 2.04 4.55
N PHE A 49 -1.31 2.73 3.48
CA PHE A 49 -0.68 3.99 3.07
C PHE A 49 -0.83 5.10 4.11
N ILE A 50 -1.99 5.20 4.77
CA ILE A 50 -2.18 6.14 5.90
C ILE A 50 -1.17 5.87 7.02
N ASN A 51 -1.00 4.61 7.41
CA ASN A 51 -0.07 4.26 8.49
C ASN A 51 1.39 4.33 8.05
N ALA A 52 1.71 3.98 6.80
CA ALA A 52 3.06 3.97 6.26
C ALA A 52 3.62 5.39 6.11
N ARG A 53 2.80 6.38 5.71
CA ARG A 53 3.23 7.79 5.65
C ARG A 53 3.46 8.44 7.02
N ARG A 54 2.81 7.94 8.07
CA ARG A 54 2.94 8.46 9.44
C ARG A 54 4.20 7.94 10.15
N ARG A 55 4.87 6.95 9.56
CA ARG A 55 6.09 6.35 10.07
C ARG A 55 7.28 6.92 9.33
#